data_AF-A0A845Z388-F1
#
_entry.id   AF-A0A845Z388-F1
#
_cell.length_a   1.000
_cell.length_b   1.000
_cell.length_c   1.000
_cell.angle_alpha   90.00
_cell.angle_beta   90.00
_cell.angle_gamma   90.00
#
_symmetry.space_group_name_H-M   'P 1'
#
loop_
_entity.id
_entity.type
_entity.pdbx_description
1 polymer ?
#
loop_
_entity_poly.entity_id
_entity_poly.type
_entity_poly.pdbx_seq_one_letter_code
_entity_poly.pdbx_strand_id
1 'polypeptide(L)'
;MAIGYLAFVLHAHLPFVRHPESDYVLEEEWLFEAITETYVPLIQMFEGLKRDGVDFKITMSLTPPLMSMLRDPLLQERYEHHLSLLEELAEKEYDHNLHNGHIRYLAEHYATHFNNVRELWERYDRDLISAFKQFQDSNNLEIITCGATHGYFPLMKMYPEAVWAQIEVACQDYEANFGRRPRGIWVPECAYYEGLERMLADAGIRYFLTDSHGVLYARPRPRFGSYAPIFTETGVAVFSRDHESSQQVWSSQIGYPGDAEYREFYKDLGWEAEYEYIKPYIMPNGQRKNTGIKYHKITGRGLGLGDKQLYDPYWAREKAAEHAGNFMFNRERQVEHLYNIMEQLPMIVSPYDAELFGHWWYEGPWFLDFLFRKT
;
A
#
# COMPACT_ATOMS: atom_id res chain seq x y z
N MET A 1 21.83 -21.77 1.11
CA MET A 1 20.55 -22.49 1.12
C MET A 1 19.62 -21.68 2.01
N ALA A 2 18.40 -21.37 1.58
CA ALA A 2 17.48 -20.56 2.39
C ALA A 2 17.10 -21.32 3.68
N ILE A 3 17.09 -20.62 4.81
CA ILE A 3 16.73 -21.16 6.12
C ILE A 3 15.31 -20.75 6.57
N GLY A 4 14.60 -19.98 5.75
CA GLY A 4 13.22 -19.56 5.97
C GLY A 4 12.74 -18.61 4.87
N TYR A 5 11.52 -18.11 5.01
CA TYR A 5 10.87 -17.22 4.05
C TYR A 5 10.25 -16.00 4.72
N LEU A 6 10.25 -14.88 4.00
CA LEU A 6 9.55 -13.65 4.36
C LEU A 6 8.57 -13.33 3.24
N ALA A 7 7.29 -13.27 3.57
CA ALA A 7 6.21 -12.95 2.65
C ALA A 7 5.63 -11.58 3.00
N PHE A 8 6.01 -10.55 2.24
CA PHE A 8 5.34 -9.25 2.29
C PHE A 8 4.01 -9.30 1.55
N VAL A 9 2.97 -8.77 2.18
CA VAL A 9 1.63 -8.70 1.60
C VAL A 9 1.11 -7.27 1.72
N LEU A 10 0.79 -6.64 0.60
CA LEU A 10 0.23 -5.28 0.57
C LEU A 10 -1.27 -5.34 0.28
N HIS A 11 -2.11 -4.83 1.17
CA HIS A 11 -3.55 -4.75 0.97
C HIS A 11 -3.92 -3.39 0.38
N ALA A 12 -4.15 -3.30 -0.94
CA ALA A 12 -4.60 -2.06 -1.58
C ALA A 12 -6.12 -2.04 -1.72
N HIS A 13 -6.75 -1.13 -0.98
CA HIS A 13 -8.20 -0.97 -0.95
C HIS A 13 -8.59 0.49 -0.76
N LEU A 14 -9.54 0.93 -1.57
CA LEU A 14 -10.34 2.12 -1.32
C LEU A 14 -11.82 1.77 -1.51
N PRO A 15 -12.73 2.37 -0.72
CA PRO A 15 -14.16 2.22 -0.93
C PRO A 15 -14.55 2.76 -2.30
N PHE A 16 -15.63 2.25 -2.89
CA PHE A 16 -16.08 2.74 -4.20
C PHE A 16 -16.65 4.16 -4.07
N VAL A 17 -15.90 5.15 -4.55
CA VAL A 17 -16.28 6.56 -4.58
C VAL A 17 -16.24 7.05 -6.02
N ARG A 18 -17.42 7.36 -6.56
CA ARG A 18 -17.58 7.83 -7.94
C ARG A 18 -18.88 8.62 -8.06
N HIS A 19 -18.77 9.91 -8.27
CA HIS A 19 -19.90 10.85 -8.30
C HIS A 19 -19.95 11.61 -9.63
N PRO A 20 -20.49 10.99 -10.71
CA PRO A 20 -20.66 11.65 -12.00
C PRO A 20 -21.62 12.85 -11.95
N GLU A 21 -22.47 12.93 -10.93
CA GLU A 21 -23.47 13.99 -10.74
C GLU A 21 -22.92 15.30 -10.18
N SER A 22 -21.68 15.30 -9.66
CA SER A 22 -21.05 16.49 -9.06
C SER A 22 -19.75 16.83 -9.79
N ASP A 23 -19.48 18.11 -10.00
CA ASP A 23 -18.23 18.58 -10.64
C ASP A 23 -17.01 18.46 -9.72
N TYR A 24 -17.23 18.39 -8.40
CA TYR A 24 -16.18 18.20 -7.40
C TYR A 24 -16.69 17.34 -6.25
N VAL A 25 -15.89 16.36 -5.84
CA VAL A 25 -16.12 15.53 -4.65
C VAL A 25 -14.79 15.32 -3.94
N LEU A 26 -14.74 15.64 -2.65
CA LEU A 26 -13.51 15.60 -1.86
C LEU A 26 -13.00 14.16 -1.70
N GLU A 27 -13.91 13.22 -1.54
CA GLU A 27 -13.62 11.80 -1.29
C GLU A 27 -13.02 11.09 -2.50
N GLU A 28 -13.19 11.63 -3.72
CA GLU A 28 -12.50 11.10 -4.92
C GLU A 28 -10.98 11.37 -4.86
N GLU A 29 -10.56 12.39 -4.11
CA GLU A 29 -9.13 12.72 -3.97
C GLU A 29 -8.36 11.66 -3.20
N TRP A 30 -9.02 10.82 -2.40
CA TRP A 30 -8.36 9.68 -1.77
C TRP A 30 -7.77 8.72 -2.81
N LEU A 31 -8.46 8.54 -3.95
CA LEU A 31 -7.95 7.76 -5.07
C LEU A 31 -6.76 8.46 -5.72
N PHE A 32 -6.85 9.77 -5.94
CA PHE A 32 -5.82 10.55 -6.60
C PHE A 32 -4.53 10.59 -5.80
N GLU A 33 -4.63 10.81 -4.49
CA GLU A 33 -3.53 10.74 -3.53
C GLU A 33 -2.92 9.33 -3.52
N ALA A 34 -3.73 8.28 -3.47
CA ALA A 34 -3.23 6.90 -3.49
C ALA A 34 -2.52 6.56 -4.82
N ILE A 35 -2.99 7.04 -5.96
CA ILE A 35 -2.31 6.88 -7.25
C ILE A 35 -0.93 7.55 -7.21
N THR A 36 -0.89 8.84 -6.85
CA THR A 36 0.34 9.67 -6.87
C THR A 36 1.37 9.25 -5.82
N GLU A 37 0.91 8.92 -4.62
CA GLU A 37 1.80 8.67 -3.48
C GLU A 37 2.08 7.19 -3.24
N THR A 38 1.24 6.26 -3.69
CA THR A 38 1.41 4.81 -3.43
C THR A 38 1.55 3.99 -4.70
N TYR A 39 0.52 3.95 -5.56
CA TYR A 39 0.46 2.95 -6.63
C TYR A 39 1.51 3.20 -7.73
N VAL A 40 1.66 4.44 -8.18
CA VAL A 40 2.70 4.81 -9.16
C VAL A 40 4.11 4.59 -8.56
N PRO A 41 4.43 5.07 -7.34
CA PRO A 41 5.71 4.78 -6.69
C PRO A 41 6.03 3.29 -6.54
N LEU A 42 5.04 2.44 -6.21
CA LEU A 42 5.24 0.99 -6.14
C LEU A 42 5.57 0.39 -7.53
N ILE A 43 4.90 0.83 -8.59
CA ILE A 43 5.20 0.39 -9.96
C ILE A 43 6.61 0.83 -10.35
N GLN A 44 7.00 2.08 -10.09
CA GLN A 44 8.35 2.60 -10.36
C GLN A 44 9.42 1.80 -9.61
N MET A 45 9.17 1.47 -8.35
CA MET A 45 10.04 0.60 -7.56
C MET A 45 10.19 -0.78 -8.20
N PHE A 46 9.08 -1.43 -8.58
CA PHE A 46 9.11 -2.74 -9.23
C PHE A 46 9.83 -2.71 -10.59
N GLU A 47 9.63 -1.68 -11.39
CA GLU A 47 10.37 -1.44 -12.64
C GLU A 47 11.87 -1.30 -12.35
N GLY A 48 12.24 -0.53 -11.34
CA GLY A 48 13.63 -0.31 -10.91
C GLY A 48 14.32 -1.61 -10.46
N LEU A 49 13.66 -2.40 -9.61
CA LEU A 49 14.17 -3.69 -9.15
C LEU A 49 14.39 -4.64 -10.34
N LYS A 50 13.44 -4.71 -11.26
CA LYS A 50 13.52 -5.58 -12.45
C LYS A 50 14.61 -5.13 -13.42
N ARG A 51 14.72 -3.83 -13.69
CA ARG A 51 15.77 -3.24 -14.53
C ARG A 51 17.17 -3.59 -13.99
N ASP A 52 17.31 -3.56 -12.67
CA ASP A 52 18.59 -3.80 -12.00
C ASP A 52 18.86 -5.30 -11.74
N GLY A 53 17.97 -6.19 -12.20
CA GLY A 53 18.14 -7.65 -12.14
C GLY A 53 17.87 -8.27 -10.77
N VAL A 54 17.14 -7.57 -9.89
CA VAL A 54 16.76 -8.08 -8.56
C VAL A 54 15.56 -9.02 -8.68
N ASP A 55 15.70 -10.28 -8.27
CA ASP A 55 14.59 -11.24 -8.24
C ASP A 55 13.77 -11.10 -6.95
N PHE A 56 12.85 -10.14 -6.94
CA PHE A 56 11.94 -9.92 -5.81
C PHE A 56 10.66 -10.74 -5.93
N LYS A 57 10.07 -11.06 -4.76
CA LYS A 57 8.74 -11.69 -4.62
C LYS A 57 7.92 -10.92 -3.60
N ILE A 58 6.73 -10.50 -3.98
CA ILE A 58 5.77 -9.82 -3.10
C ILE A 58 4.34 -10.22 -3.45
N THR A 59 3.44 -10.19 -2.49
CA THR A 59 2.00 -10.37 -2.71
C THR A 59 1.28 -9.04 -2.51
N MET A 60 0.26 -8.77 -3.32
CA MET A 60 -0.58 -7.59 -3.16
C MET A 60 -2.02 -7.95 -3.44
N SER A 61 -2.98 -7.46 -2.66
CA SER A 61 -4.38 -7.49 -3.08
C SER A 61 -4.72 -6.24 -3.87
N LEU A 62 -5.43 -6.40 -4.98
CA LEU A 62 -6.11 -5.30 -5.65
C LEU A 62 -7.61 -5.59 -5.53
N THR A 63 -8.31 -4.78 -4.71
CA THR A 63 -9.73 -5.03 -4.45
C THR A 63 -10.61 -4.66 -5.65
N PRO A 64 -11.74 -5.34 -5.87
CA PRO A 64 -12.64 -5.03 -6.98
C PRO A 64 -13.11 -3.56 -7.03
N PRO A 65 -13.46 -2.89 -5.91
CA PRO A 65 -13.79 -1.47 -5.92
C PRO A 65 -12.64 -0.60 -6.44
N LEU A 66 -11.41 -0.86 -5.98
CA LEU A 66 -10.22 -0.12 -6.38
C LEU A 66 -9.93 -0.31 -7.87
N MET A 67 -9.94 -1.56 -8.36
CA MET A 67 -9.69 -1.83 -9.78
C MET A 67 -10.74 -1.18 -10.69
N SER A 68 -12.01 -1.23 -10.27
CA SER A 68 -13.11 -0.57 -10.98
C SER A 68 -12.89 0.94 -11.07
N MET A 69 -12.44 1.58 -9.99
CA MET A 69 -12.16 3.02 -9.99
C MET A 69 -10.92 3.40 -10.80
N LEU A 70 -9.83 2.63 -10.70
CA LEU A 70 -8.59 2.88 -11.46
C LEU A 70 -8.77 2.79 -12.98
N ARG A 71 -9.77 2.03 -13.44
CA ARG A 71 -10.11 1.87 -14.85
C ARG A 71 -11.32 2.69 -15.29
N ASP A 72 -11.92 3.48 -14.42
CA ASP A 72 -13.08 4.29 -14.77
C ASP A 72 -12.65 5.56 -15.53
N PRO A 73 -13.12 5.80 -16.77
CA PRO A 73 -12.67 6.92 -17.59
C PRO A 73 -12.93 8.31 -16.96
N LEU A 74 -14.03 8.46 -16.21
CA LEU A 74 -14.34 9.72 -15.54
C LEU A 74 -13.31 10.01 -14.44
N LEU A 75 -13.02 9.01 -13.59
CA LEU A 75 -12.02 9.17 -12.53
C LEU A 75 -10.61 9.36 -13.10
N GLN A 76 -10.27 8.70 -14.21
CA GLN A 76 -9.01 8.93 -14.91
C GLN A 76 -8.88 10.36 -15.44
N GLU A 77 -9.95 10.93 -16.03
CA GLU A 77 -9.96 12.33 -16.49
C GLU A 77 -9.87 13.32 -15.32
N ARG A 78 -10.53 13.04 -14.19
CA ARG A 78 -10.42 13.88 -12.99
C ARG A 78 -9.04 13.82 -12.36
N TYR A 79 -8.44 12.63 -12.32
CA TYR A 79 -7.06 12.45 -11.86
C TYR A 79 -6.05 13.21 -12.75
N GLU A 80 -6.24 13.15 -14.08
CA GLU A 80 -5.43 13.92 -15.03
C GLU A 80 -5.43 15.42 -14.73
N HIS A 81 -6.62 15.98 -14.48
CA HIS A 81 -6.77 17.38 -14.09
C HIS A 81 -6.12 17.67 -12.72
N HIS A 82 -6.33 16.79 -11.74
CA HIS A 82 -5.72 16.89 -10.42
C HIS A 82 -4.18 16.92 -10.51
N LEU A 83 -3.58 15.98 -11.26
CA LEU A 83 -2.13 15.92 -11.45
C LEU A 83 -1.60 17.18 -12.15
N SER A 84 -2.32 17.73 -13.14
CA SER A 84 -1.92 19.00 -13.76
C SER A 84 -1.91 20.17 -12.78
N LEU A 85 -2.86 20.22 -11.85
CA LEU A 85 -2.86 21.24 -10.79
C LEU A 85 -1.68 21.07 -9.82
N LEU A 86 -1.28 19.83 -9.52
CA LEU A 86 -0.10 19.55 -8.70
C LEU A 86 1.20 19.96 -9.40
N GLU A 87 1.33 19.65 -10.69
CA GLU A 87 2.45 20.05 -11.54
C GLU A 87 2.56 21.59 -11.58
N GLU A 88 1.45 22.29 -11.84
CA GLU A 88 1.39 23.75 -11.84
C GLU A 88 1.78 24.35 -10.47
N LEU A 89 1.27 23.79 -9.38
CA LEU A 89 1.58 24.26 -8.03
C LEU A 89 3.05 24.03 -7.67
N ALA A 90 3.63 22.89 -8.06
CA ALA A 90 5.05 22.59 -7.82
C ALA A 90 5.98 23.55 -8.58
N GLU A 91 5.65 23.87 -9.84
CA GLU A 91 6.38 24.88 -10.62
C GLU A 91 6.27 26.28 -9.99
N LYS A 92 5.06 26.66 -9.55
CA LYS A 92 4.85 27.94 -8.83
C LYS A 92 5.65 28.01 -7.53
N GLU A 93 5.68 26.93 -6.75
CA GLU A 93 6.48 26.87 -5.52
C GLU A 93 7.99 26.99 -5.81
N TYR A 94 8.46 26.40 -6.91
CA TYR A 94 9.86 26.53 -7.32
C TYR A 94 10.23 27.99 -7.62
N ASP A 95 9.39 28.68 -8.40
CA ASP A 95 9.60 30.09 -8.78
C ASP A 95 9.39 31.04 -7.59
N HIS A 96 8.40 30.78 -6.74
CA HIS A 96 8.12 31.58 -5.54
C HIS A 96 9.30 31.56 -4.56
N ASN A 97 10.01 30.43 -4.48
CA ASN A 97 11.10 30.21 -3.54
C ASN A 97 12.50 30.42 -4.14
N LEU A 98 12.67 31.19 -5.23
CA LEU A 98 13.97 31.44 -5.87
C LEU A 98 15.09 31.91 -4.91
N HIS A 99 14.72 32.62 -3.84
CA HIS A 99 15.64 33.13 -2.82
C HIS A 99 15.68 32.28 -1.53
N ASN A 100 14.89 31.20 -1.45
CA ASN A 100 14.89 30.23 -0.36
C ASN A 100 15.40 28.88 -0.86
N GLY A 101 16.73 28.68 -0.74
CA GLY A 101 17.42 27.56 -1.37
C GLY A 101 16.88 26.17 -1.00
N HIS A 102 16.55 25.95 0.28
CA HIS A 102 16.08 24.63 0.73
C HIS A 102 14.63 24.35 0.31
N ILE A 103 13.74 25.33 0.43
CA ILE A 103 12.34 25.15 -0.03
C ILE A 103 12.30 24.97 -1.55
N ARG A 104 13.10 25.72 -2.31
CA ARG A 104 13.23 25.51 -3.75
C ARG A 104 13.71 24.10 -4.11
N TYR A 105 14.70 23.58 -3.39
CA TYR A 105 15.15 22.20 -3.56
C TYR A 105 14.02 21.19 -3.32
N LEU A 106 13.17 21.42 -2.31
CA LEU A 106 12.01 20.57 -2.07
C LEU A 106 10.90 20.74 -3.12
N ALA A 107 10.66 21.95 -3.61
CA ALA A 107 9.73 22.19 -4.72
C ALA A 107 10.19 21.46 -5.99
N GLU A 108 11.50 21.48 -6.29
CA GLU A 108 12.10 20.71 -7.39
C GLU A 108 11.94 19.20 -7.20
N HIS A 109 12.08 18.70 -5.97
CA HIS A 109 11.80 17.31 -5.63
C HIS A 109 10.35 16.93 -5.96
N TYR A 110 9.37 17.76 -5.60
CA TYR A 110 7.95 17.51 -5.95
C TYR A 110 7.68 17.63 -7.44
N ALA A 111 8.23 18.64 -8.13
CA ALA A 111 8.08 18.79 -9.58
C ALA A 111 8.63 17.56 -10.32
N THR A 112 9.79 17.05 -9.89
CA THR A 112 10.38 15.82 -10.43
C THR A 112 9.49 14.60 -10.14
N HIS A 113 8.96 14.49 -8.91
CA HIS A 113 8.05 13.41 -8.53
C HIS A 113 6.79 13.38 -9.40
N PHE A 114 6.09 14.52 -9.52
CA PHE A 114 4.87 14.61 -10.32
C PHE A 114 5.12 14.38 -11.81
N ASN A 115 6.25 14.86 -12.34
CA ASN A 115 6.66 14.55 -13.70
C ASN A 115 6.87 13.03 -13.91
N ASN A 116 7.56 12.35 -12.98
CA ASN A 116 7.73 10.90 -13.07
C ASN A 116 6.38 10.14 -12.96
N VAL A 117 5.44 10.66 -12.17
CA VAL A 117 4.07 10.13 -12.08
C VAL A 117 3.36 10.28 -13.42
N ARG A 118 3.43 11.46 -14.04
CA ARG A 118 2.89 11.76 -15.38
C ARG A 118 3.46 10.84 -16.43
N GLU A 119 4.78 10.70 -16.51
CA GLU A 119 5.44 9.84 -17.48
C GLU A 119 4.97 8.39 -17.39
N LEU A 120 4.82 7.85 -16.17
CA LEU A 120 4.33 6.49 -15.98
C LEU A 120 2.85 6.36 -16.35
N TRP A 121 2.04 7.32 -15.91
CA TRP A 121 0.61 7.36 -16.19
C TRP A 121 0.32 7.36 -17.69
N GLU A 122 1.07 8.16 -18.47
CA GLU A 122 0.98 8.18 -19.94
C GLU A 122 1.56 6.91 -20.58
N ARG A 123 2.69 6.40 -20.09
CA ARG A 123 3.33 5.18 -20.62
C ARG A 123 2.41 3.97 -20.56
N TYR A 124 1.61 3.86 -19.51
CA TYR A 124 0.64 2.79 -19.33
C TYR A 124 -0.77 3.12 -19.85
N ASP A 125 -0.91 4.20 -20.62
CA ASP A 125 -2.21 4.64 -21.17
C ASP A 125 -3.29 4.69 -20.08
N ARG A 126 -2.93 5.24 -18.91
CA ARG A 126 -3.80 5.39 -17.73
C ARG A 126 -4.25 4.07 -17.08
N ASP A 127 -3.74 2.91 -17.53
CA ASP A 127 -4.13 1.59 -17.02
C ASP A 127 -3.07 1.01 -16.06
N LEU A 128 -3.10 1.47 -14.81
CA LEU A 128 -2.21 0.96 -13.76
C LEU A 128 -2.44 -0.52 -13.42
N ILE A 129 -3.63 -1.07 -13.71
CA ILE A 129 -3.89 -2.50 -13.50
C ILE A 129 -3.04 -3.34 -14.47
N SER A 130 -2.94 -2.91 -15.73
CA SER A 130 -2.02 -3.53 -16.69
C SER A 130 -0.56 -3.36 -16.27
N ALA A 131 -0.20 -2.21 -15.67
CA ALA A 131 1.13 -1.99 -15.12
C ALA A 131 1.48 -2.96 -13.98
N PHE A 132 0.55 -3.27 -13.06
CA PHE A 132 0.76 -4.32 -12.05
C PHE A 132 0.77 -5.72 -12.66
N LYS A 133 -0.11 -6.00 -13.63
CA LYS A 133 -0.25 -7.31 -14.27
C LYS A 133 1.08 -7.81 -14.86
N GLN A 134 1.91 -6.95 -15.43
CA GLN A 134 3.21 -7.36 -15.99
C GLN A 134 4.13 -8.05 -14.96
N PHE A 135 4.08 -7.60 -13.69
CA PHE A 135 4.86 -8.19 -12.60
C PHE A 135 4.25 -9.51 -12.13
N GLN A 136 2.93 -9.64 -12.29
CA GLN A 136 2.23 -10.90 -12.09
C GLN A 136 2.53 -11.94 -13.16
N ASP A 137 2.70 -11.51 -14.41
CA ASP A 137 3.06 -12.38 -15.52
C ASP A 137 4.54 -12.80 -15.44
N SER A 138 5.41 -11.93 -14.90
CA SER A 138 6.82 -12.25 -14.62
C SER A 138 7.08 -12.94 -13.28
N ASN A 139 6.02 -13.29 -12.53
CA ASN A 139 6.11 -14.01 -11.26
C ASN A 139 6.93 -13.26 -10.19
N ASN A 140 6.98 -11.93 -10.24
CA ASN A 140 7.54 -11.07 -9.20
C ASN A 140 6.46 -10.62 -8.20
N LEU A 141 5.23 -10.46 -8.68
CA LEU A 141 4.07 -10.04 -7.90
C LEU A 141 2.99 -11.13 -7.93
N GLU A 142 2.50 -11.57 -6.78
CA GLU A 142 1.26 -12.36 -6.72
C GLU A 142 0.10 -11.41 -6.39
N ILE A 143 -0.81 -11.19 -7.34
CA ILE A 143 -2.00 -10.38 -7.12
C ILE A 143 -3.12 -11.28 -6.60
N ILE A 144 -3.71 -10.96 -5.46
CA ILE A 144 -4.86 -11.67 -4.86
C ILE A 144 -6.13 -10.83 -4.92
N THR A 145 -7.29 -11.48 -4.89
CA THR A 145 -8.59 -10.79 -4.85
C THR A 145 -9.02 -10.48 -3.40
N CYS A 146 -10.22 -9.94 -3.23
CA CYS A 146 -10.88 -9.66 -1.95
C CYS A 146 -12.37 -10.07 -2.03
N GLY A 147 -13.22 -9.61 -1.11
CA GLY A 147 -14.66 -9.54 -1.34
C GLY A 147 -15.03 -8.39 -2.30
N ALA A 148 -16.10 -8.57 -3.08
CA ALA A 148 -16.52 -7.66 -4.16
C ALA A 148 -16.67 -6.20 -3.73
N THR A 149 -17.07 -5.93 -2.50
CA THR A 149 -17.20 -4.58 -1.95
C THR A 149 -16.49 -4.43 -0.62
N HIS A 150 -15.51 -5.29 -0.32
CA HIS A 150 -14.87 -5.39 1.00
C HIS A 150 -15.88 -5.58 2.15
N GLY A 151 -16.97 -6.32 1.88
CA GLY A 151 -18.01 -6.56 2.89
C GLY A 151 -17.48 -7.40 4.07
N TYR A 152 -17.79 -6.99 5.30
CA TYR A 152 -17.36 -7.74 6.50
C TYR A 152 -18.12 -9.07 6.64
N PHE A 153 -17.53 -10.15 6.12
CA PHE A 153 -18.20 -11.46 5.95
C PHE A 153 -18.85 -12.03 7.21
N PRO A 154 -18.27 -11.94 8.44
CA PRO A 154 -18.90 -12.49 9.63
C PRO A 154 -20.27 -11.86 9.94
N LEU A 155 -20.49 -10.59 9.61
CA LEU A 155 -21.79 -9.92 9.80
C LEU A 155 -22.81 -10.34 8.73
N MET A 156 -22.35 -10.91 7.61
CA MET A 156 -23.19 -11.45 6.54
C MET A 156 -23.44 -12.96 6.68
N LYS A 157 -22.85 -13.63 7.68
CA LYS A 157 -22.91 -15.09 7.87
C LYS A 157 -24.33 -15.68 7.85
N MET A 158 -25.32 -14.92 8.32
CA MET A 158 -26.74 -15.36 8.31
C MET A 158 -27.34 -15.43 6.90
N TYR A 159 -26.67 -14.84 5.91
CA TYR A 159 -27.06 -14.78 4.51
C TYR A 159 -25.91 -15.34 3.65
N PRO A 160 -25.71 -16.67 3.63
CA PRO A 160 -24.59 -17.30 2.93
C PRO A 160 -24.56 -16.95 1.43
N GLU A 161 -25.71 -16.69 0.82
CA GLU A 161 -25.82 -16.25 -0.57
C GLU A 161 -25.16 -14.87 -0.80
N ALA A 162 -25.21 -13.98 0.20
CA ALA A 162 -24.54 -12.68 0.14
C ALA A 162 -23.02 -12.82 0.24
N VAL A 163 -22.53 -13.71 1.11
CA VAL A 163 -21.09 -14.02 1.20
C VAL A 163 -20.60 -14.68 -0.09
N TRP A 164 -21.36 -15.63 -0.62
CA TRP A 164 -21.06 -16.26 -1.91
C TRP A 164 -21.00 -15.24 -3.05
N ALA A 165 -21.98 -14.34 -3.14
CA ALA A 165 -21.98 -13.28 -4.14
C ALA A 165 -20.75 -12.36 -4.02
N GLN A 166 -20.35 -12.00 -2.79
CA GLN A 166 -19.13 -11.22 -2.56
C GLN A 166 -17.87 -11.93 -3.07
N ILE A 167 -17.77 -13.25 -2.90
CA ILE A 167 -16.61 -14.03 -3.35
C ILE A 167 -16.62 -14.22 -4.87
N GLU A 168 -17.74 -14.70 -5.44
CA GLU A 168 -17.80 -15.06 -6.85
C GLU A 168 -17.72 -13.83 -7.77
N VAL A 169 -18.38 -12.71 -7.41
CA VAL A 169 -18.26 -11.46 -8.16
C VAL A 169 -16.82 -10.95 -8.14
N ALA A 170 -16.11 -11.05 -7.01
CA ALA A 170 -14.72 -10.66 -6.92
C ALA A 170 -13.77 -11.57 -7.72
N CYS A 171 -14.08 -12.87 -7.81
CA CYS A 171 -13.35 -13.79 -8.69
C CYS A 171 -13.56 -13.48 -10.17
N GLN A 172 -14.80 -13.16 -10.56
CA GLN A 172 -15.15 -12.78 -11.94
C GLN A 172 -14.53 -11.46 -12.34
N ASP A 173 -14.59 -10.46 -11.47
CA ASP A 173 -13.93 -9.16 -11.67
C ASP A 173 -12.41 -9.33 -11.81
N TYR A 174 -11.79 -10.10 -10.92
CA TYR A 174 -10.37 -10.43 -11.05
C TYR A 174 -10.04 -11.13 -12.38
N GLU A 175 -10.85 -12.12 -12.79
CA GLU A 175 -10.65 -12.85 -14.04
C GLU A 175 -10.78 -11.94 -15.28
N ALA A 176 -11.73 -11.01 -15.26
CA ALA A 176 -11.89 -10.01 -16.31
C ALA A 176 -10.68 -9.08 -16.43
N ASN A 177 -10.05 -8.72 -15.29
CA ASN A 177 -8.91 -7.81 -15.26
C ASN A 177 -7.57 -8.49 -15.56
N PHE A 178 -7.37 -9.75 -15.14
CA PHE A 178 -6.07 -10.44 -15.24
C PHE A 178 -6.06 -11.65 -16.19
N GLY A 179 -7.21 -12.05 -16.74
CA GLY A 179 -7.34 -13.17 -17.68
C GLY A 179 -7.17 -14.56 -17.05
N ARG A 180 -7.23 -14.65 -15.72
CA ARG A 180 -7.17 -15.90 -14.94
C ARG A 180 -7.92 -15.74 -13.62
N ARG A 181 -8.48 -16.82 -13.08
CA ARG A 181 -9.07 -16.79 -11.73
C ARG A 181 -8.01 -16.60 -10.64
N PRO A 182 -8.34 -15.92 -9.53
CA PRO A 182 -7.40 -15.69 -8.42
C PRO A 182 -7.10 -16.99 -7.67
N ARG A 183 -5.86 -17.14 -7.20
CA ARG A 183 -5.46 -18.27 -6.33
C ARG A 183 -5.58 -17.93 -4.85
N GLY A 184 -5.37 -16.67 -4.49
CA GLY A 184 -5.45 -16.18 -3.13
C GLY A 184 -6.57 -15.16 -2.96
N ILE A 185 -7.02 -15.00 -1.72
CA ILE A 185 -7.94 -13.94 -1.32
C ILE A 185 -7.47 -13.27 -0.03
N TRP A 186 -7.54 -11.95 0.00
CA TRP A 186 -7.59 -11.20 1.24
C TRP A 186 -9.04 -11.21 1.73
N VAL A 187 -9.34 -11.97 2.79
CA VAL A 187 -10.68 -11.89 3.41
C VAL A 187 -10.82 -10.49 4.02
N PRO A 188 -11.90 -9.73 3.73
CA PRO A 188 -12.08 -8.38 4.27
C PRO A 188 -11.80 -8.33 5.78
N GLU A 189 -10.92 -7.43 6.20
CA GLU A 189 -10.46 -7.28 7.59
C GLU A 189 -9.82 -8.54 8.22
N CYS A 190 -9.34 -9.48 7.40
CA CYS A 190 -8.92 -10.81 7.85
C CYS A 190 -10.03 -11.54 8.66
N ALA A 191 -11.30 -11.14 8.45
CA ALA A 191 -12.44 -11.50 9.28
C ALA A 191 -13.02 -12.87 8.87
N TYR A 192 -12.39 -13.91 9.41
CA TYR A 192 -12.77 -15.29 9.17
C TYR A 192 -13.89 -15.75 10.11
N TYR A 193 -14.75 -16.64 9.61
CA TYR A 193 -15.66 -17.45 10.44
C TYR A 193 -15.66 -18.89 9.96
N GLU A 194 -15.88 -19.83 10.89
CA GLU A 194 -15.94 -21.27 10.59
C GLU A 194 -17.00 -21.60 9.54
N GLY A 195 -16.59 -22.25 8.46
CA GLY A 195 -17.41 -22.60 7.30
C GLY A 195 -17.11 -21.77 6.05
N LEU A 196 -16.48 -20.59 6.19
CA LEU A 196 -16.11 -19.72 5.05
C LEU A 196 -15.18 -20.44 4.08
N GLU A 197 -14.26 -21.26 4.58
CA GLU A 197 -13.27 -22.01 3.79
C GLU A 197 -13.88 -22.98 2.77
N ARG A 198 -15.14 -23.39 2.94
CA ARG A 198 -15.87 -24.21 1.97
C ARG A 198 -16.24 -23.39 0.74
N MET A 199 -16.82 -22.20 0.96
CA MET A 199 -17.14 -21.26 -0.12
C MET A 199 -15.88 -20.82 -0.87
N LEU A 200 -14.78 -20.58 -0.14
CA LEU A 200 -13.50 -20.27 -0.77
C LEU A 200 -13.00 -21.42 -1.67
N ALA A 201 -13.07 -22.66 -1.19
CA ALA A 201 -12.68 -23.83 -1.97
C ALA A 201 -13.56 -24.01 -3.21
N ASP A 202 -14.87 -23.87 -3.08
CA ASP A 202 -15.84 -23.97 -4.18
C ASP A 202 -15.61 -22.90 -5.26
N ALA A 203 -15.18 -21.70 -4.86
CA ALA A 203 -14.79 -20.62 -5.78
C ALA A 203 -13.41 -20.81 -6.45
N GLY A 204 -12.68 -21.86 -6.07
CA GLY A 204 -11.34 -22.19 -6.59
C GLY A 204 -10.17 -21.53 -5.86
N ILE A 205 -10.43 -20.82 -4.76
CA ILE A 205 -9.40 -20.17 -3.94
C ILE A 205 -8.55 -21.23 -3.23
N ARG A 206 -7.24 -21.03 -3.25
CA ARG A 206 -6.23 -21.95 -2.71
C ARG A 206 -5.65 -21.49 -1.39
N TYR A 207 -5.69 -20.20 -1.10
CA TYR A 207 -5.26 -19.68 0.19
C TYR A 207 -5.93 -18.36 0.58
N PHE A 208 -5.94 -18.07 1.88
CA PHE A 208 -6.32 -16.77 2.42
C PHE A 208 -5.45 -16.34 3.60
N LEU A 209 -5.52 -15.05 3.93
CA LEU A 209 -4.87 -14.47 5.10
C LEU A 209 -5.85 -14.28 6.26
N THR A 210 -5.36 -14.46 7.48
CA THR A 210 -6.08 -14.16 8.71
C THR A 210 -5.16 -13.52 9.76
N ASP A 211 -5.74 -12.96 10.82
CA ASP A 211 -4.96 -12.47 11.95
C ASP A 211 -4.37 -13.63 12.76
N SER A 212 -3.30 -13.37 13.51
CA SER A 212 -2.59 -14.38 14.31
C SER A 212 -3.54 -15.15 15.24
N HIS A 213 -4.55 -14.49 15.81
CA HIS A 213 -5.52 -15.16 16.68
C HIS A 213 -6.33 -16.26 15.95
N GLY A 214 -6.61 -16.10 14.66
CA GLY A 214 -7.35 -17.06 13.85
C GLY A 214 -6.63 -18.41 13.74
N VAL A 215 -5.30 -18.40 13.71
CA VAL A 215 -4.45 -19.60 13.69
C VAL A 215 -4.12 -20.08 15.10
N LEU A 216 -3.77 -19.16 16.03
CA LEU A 216 -3.37 -19.53 17.39
C LEU A 216 -4.48 -20.20 18.20
N TYR A 217 -5.75 -19.85 17.92
CA TYR A 217 -6.93 -20.44 18.57
C TYR A 217 -7.65 -21.49 17.71
N ALA A 218 -7.08 -21.88 16.57
CA ALA A 218 -7.64 -22.93 15.73
C ALA A 218 -7.70 -24.29 16.45
N ARG A 219 -8.59 -25.17 15.99
CA ARG A 219 -8.78 -26.52 16.52
C ARG A 219 -8.61 -27.55 15.39
N PRO A 220 -7.67 -28.50 15.51
CA PRO A 220 -6.64 -28.61 16.56
C PRO A 220 -5.65 -27.43 16.53
N ARG A 221 -4.99 -27.14 17.66
CA ARG A 221 -4.03 -26.04 17.75
C ARG A 221 -2.83 -26.32 16.83
N PRO A 222 -2.47 -25.41 15.91
CA PRO A 222 -1.33 -25.57 15.02
C PRO A 222 -0.01 -25.70 15.77
N ARG A 223 0.80 -26.71 15.41
CA ARG A 223 2.08 -27.02 16.06
C ARG A 223 3.09 -25.86 15.96
N PHE A 224 3.15 -25.19 14.81
CA PHE A 224 4.14 -24.15 14.51
C PHE A 224 3.58 -22.72 14.65
N GLY A 225 2.42 -22.57 15.30
CA GLY A 225 1.77 -21.27 15.46
C GLY A 225 1.58 -20.58 14.12
N SER A 226 2.01 -19.31 14.05
CA SER A 226 1.84 -18.44 12.88
C SER A 226 2.95 -18.55 11.82
N TYR A 227 3.97 -19.39 12.06
CA TYR A 227 5.20 -19.41 11.26
C TYR A 227 5.22 -20.48 10.17
N ALA A 228 4.08 -21.11 9.91
CA ALA A 228 3.86 -21.99 8.78
C ALA A 228 2.38 -21.95 8.38
N PRO A 229 2.05 -22.08 7.08
CA PRO A 229 0.66 -22.20 6.68
C PRO A 229 0.05 -23.47 7.27
N ILE A 230 -1.24 -23.37 7.61
CA ILE A 230 -2.07 -24.54 7.91
C ILE A 230 -3.04 -24.80 6.77
N PHE A 231 -3.55 -26.02 6.67
CA PHE A 231 -4.59 -26.35 5.70
C PHE A 231 -5.90 -26.60 6.43
N THR A 232 -6.98 -26.05 5.89
CA THR A 232 -8.34 -26.40 6.31
C THR A 232 -8.72 -27.80 5.83
N GLU A 233 -9.82 -28.37 6.33
CA GLU A 233 -10.34 -29.66 5.85
C GLU A 233 -10.67 -29.64 4.34
N THR A 234 -10.99 -28.46 3.80
CA THR A 234 -11.26 -28.25 2.36
C THR A 234 -9.99 -28.14 1.52
N GLY A 235 -8.80 -28.14 2.15
CA GLY A 235 -7.52 -28.02 1.47
C GLY A 235 -7.11 -26.58 1.11
N VAL A 236 -7.81 -25.56 1.64
CA VAL A 236 -7.43 -24.16 1.48
C VAL A 236 -6.35 -23.83 2.52
N ALA A 237 -5.23 -23.25 2.07
CA ALA A 237 -4.16 -22.85 2.97
C ALA A 237 -4.51 -21.54 3.71
N VAL A 238 -4.10 -21.44 4.96
CA VAL A 238 -4.31 -20.27 5.80
C VAL A 238 -2.95 -19.73 6.24
N PHE A 239 -2.70 -18.46 5.92
CA PHE A 239 -1.53 -17.73 6.34
C PHE A 239 -1.94 -16.74 7.43
N SER A 240 -1.21 -16.70 8.54
CA SER A 240 -1.45 -15.72 9.60
C SER A 240 -0.39 -14.65 9.63
N ARG A 241 -0.81 -13.43 9.96
CA ARG A 241 0.07 -12.30 10.28
C ARG A 241 1.10 -12.67 11.36
N ASP A 242 2.34 -12.19 11.19
CA ASP A 242 3.34 -12.15 12.25
C ASP A 242 3.19 -10.87 13.10
N HIS A 243 3.17 -11.02 14.42
CA HIS A 243 3.04 -9.89 15.34
C HIS A 243 4.31 -9.04 15.39
N GLU A 244 5.48 -9.68 15.34
CA GLU A 244 6.77 -9.00 15.53
C GLU A 244 7.09 -8.06 14.35
N SER A 245 6.83 -8.50 13.12
CA SER A 245 6.97 -7.64 11.94
C SER A 245 5.95 -6.50 11.92
N SER A 246 4.71 -6.78 12.31
CA SER A 246 3.64 -5.78 12.38
C SER A 246 4.01 -4.63 13.31
N GLN A 247 4.48 -4.92 14.53
CA GLN A 247 4.80 -3.91 15.54
C GLN A 247 5.91 -2.95 15.10
N GLN A 248 6.91 -3.44 14.34
CA GLN A 248 8.06 -2.66 13.89
C GLN A 248 7.72 -1.66 12.78
N VAL A 249 6.63 -1.87 12.03
CA VAL A 249 6.24 -0.99 10.92
C VAL A 249 4.98 -0.18 11.29
N TRP A 250 3.95 -0.81 11.85
CA TRP A 250 2.66 -0.17 12.11
C TRP A 250 2.62 0.78 13.32
N SER A 251 3.57 0.66 14.25
CA SER A 251 3.47 1.44 15.48
C SER A 251 3.86 2.90 15.25
N SER A 252 2.93 3.83 15.46
CA SER A 252 3.24 5.27 15.50
C SER A 252 4.18 5.66 16.66
N GLN A 253 4.32 4.80 17.67
CA GLN A 253 5.17 5.04 18.84
C GLN A 253 6.52 4.32 18.81
N ILE A 254 6.74 3.28 18.03
CA ILE A 254 8.02 2.56 18.01
C ILE A 254 8.40 2.05 16.62
N GLY A 255 7.52 2.20 15.64
CA GLY A 255 7.75 1.78 14.27
C GLY A 255 8.52 2.81 13.46
N TYR A 256 9.09 2.35 12.36
CA TYR A 256 9.92 3.18 11.48
C TYR A 256 9.23 4.45 10.96
N PRO A 257 7.93 4.44 10.55
CA PRO A 257 7.28 5.63 9.99
C PRO A 257 7.29 6.87 10.90
N GLY A 258 7.46 6.69 12.22
CA GLY A 258 7.52 7.78 13.20
C GLY A 258 8.90 8.40 13.41
N ASP A 259 9.89 8.09 12.57
CA ASP A 259 11.25 8.63 12.67
C ASP A 259 11.30 10.14 12.41
N ALA A 260 12.20 10.83 13.10
CA ALA A 260 12.36 12.28 13.01
C ALA A 260 12.74 12.77 11.60
N GLU A 261 13.41 11.94 10.80
CA GLU A 261 13.88 12.29 9.45
C GLU A 261 12.80 12.14 8.37
N TYR A 262 11.68 11.47 8.64
CA TYR A 262 10.63 11.24 7.65
C TYR A 262 9.66 12.40 7.49
N ARG A 263 9.02 12.49 6.32
CA ARG A 263 8.05 13.53 5.95
C ARG A 263 6.90 13.59 6.95
N GLU A 264 6.58 14.79 7.43
CA GLU A 264 5.44 15.05 8.30
C GLU A 264 4.15 15.06 7.47
N PHE A 265 3.24 14.12 7.77
CA PHE A 265 1.99 13.97 7.03
C PHE A 265 1.03 15.14 7.26
N TYR A 266 1.01 15.72 8.47
CA TYR A 266 -0.01 16.70 8.87
C TYR A 266 0.39 18.16 8.60
N LYS A 267 1.54 18.41 7.95
CA LYS A 267 2.04 19.75 7.67
C LYS A 267 2.19 19.95 6.16
N ASP A 268 1.19 20.61 5.59
CA ASP A 268 0.96 20.67 4.15
C ASP A 268 0.72 22.11 3.70
N LEU A 269 1.20 22.43 2.50
CA LEU A 269 1.14 23.77 1.90
C LEU A 269 -0.28 24.34 1.85
N GLY A 270 -1.29 23.48 1.67
CA GLY A 270 -2.71 23.84 1.71
C GLY A 270 -3.16 24.53 3.00
N TRP A 271 -2.46 24.30 4.10
CA TRP A 271 -2.71 24.92 5.40
C TRP A 271 -1.79 26.10 5.69
N GLU A 272 -0.57 26.09 5.17
CA GLU A 272 0.49 27.05 5.52
C GLU A 272 0.55 28.28 4.60
N ALA A 273 0.30 28.10 3.30
CA ALA A 273 0.46 29.16 2.32
C ALA A 273 -0.58 30.28 2.50
N GLU A 274 -0.26 31.48 2.01
CA GLU A 274 -1.19 32.61 1.98
C GLU A 274 -2.49 32.23 1.24
N TYR A 275 -3.63 32.67 1.76
CA TYR A 275 -4.94 32.19 1.31
C TYR A 275 -5.18 32.45 -0.18
N GLU A 276 -4.95 33.68 -0.65
CA GLU A 276 -5.18 34.03 -2.06
C GLU A 276 -4.23 33.30 -3.02
N TYR A 277 -3.04 32.93 -2.56
CA TYR A 277 -2.07 32.16 -3.35
C TYR A 277 -2.55 30.71 -3.53
N ILE A 278 -3.00 30.07 -2.45
CA ILE A 278 -3.36 28.64 -2.47
C ILE A 278 -4.81 28.36 -2.87
N LYS A 279 -5.66 29.39 -2.86
CA LYS A 279 -7.10 29.31 -3.18
C LYS A 279 -7.44 28.50 -4.44
N PRO A 280 -6.68 28.55 -5.55
CA PRO A 280 -6.97 27.75 -6.75
C PRO A 280 -6.77 26.24 -6.58
N TYR A 281 -6.04 25.81 -5.54
CA TYR A 281 -5.63 24.41 -5.32
C TYR A 281 -6.31 23.74 -4.13
N ILE A 282 -7.15 24.48 -3.41
CA ILE A 282 -7.96 23.96 -2.29
C ILE A 282 -9.41 23.74 -2.74
N MET A 283 -10.32 23.47 -1.80
CA MET A 283 -11.70 23.16 -2.15
C MET A 283 -12.37 24.34 -2.88
N PRO A 284 -13.26 24.11 -3.88
CA PRO A 284 -13.93 25.18 -4.63
C PRO A 284 -14.75 26.14 -3.76
N ASN A 285 -15.18 25.70 -2.58
CA ASN A 285 -15.88 26.53 -1.60
C ASN A 285 -14.95 27.41 -0.73
N GLY A 286 -13.63 27.37 -0.97
CA GLY A 286 -12.61 28.12 -0.25
C GLY A 286 -12.12 27.46 1.04
N GLN A 287 -12.62 26.28 1.41
CA GLN A 287 -12.07 25.55 2.57
C GLN A 287 -10.69 24.98 2.24
N ARG A 288 -9.75 25.13 3.18
CA ARG A 288 -8.41 24.54 3.08
C ARG A 288 -8.49 23.02 3.19
N LYS A 289 -7.59 22.36 2.49
CA LYS A 289 -7.35 20.91 2.47
C LYS A 289 -5.86 20.66 2.24
N ASN A 290 -5.41 19.41 2.34
CA ASN A 290 -4.08 19.06 1.89
C ASN A 290 -3.96 19.21 0.37
N THR A 291 -2.79 19.62 -0.11
CA THR A 291 -2.43 19.63 -1.53
C THR A 291 -1.51 18.47 -1.90
N GLY A 292 -0.88 17.80 -0.93
CA GLY A 292 0.11 16.76 -1.18
C GLY A 292 1.56 17.28 -1.23
N ILE A 293 1.75 18.60 -1.25
CA ILE A 293 3.07 19.23 -1.15
C ILE A 293 3.36 19.57 0.31
N LYS A 294 4.30 18.81 0.90
CA LYS A 294 4.64 18.83 2.32
C LYS A 294 6.14 19.02 2.49
N TYR A 295 6.55 20.12 3.13
CA TYR A 295 7.97 20.53 3.22
C TYR A 295 8.66 20.22 4.54
N HIS A 296 7.96 19.59 5.47
CA HIS A 296 8.45 19.41 6.83
C HIS A 296 8.65 17.93 7.16
N LYS A 297 9.58 17.66 8.09
CA LYS A 297 9.80 16.33 8.66
C LYS A 297 9.21 16.22 10.06
N ILE A 298 9.00 15.00 10.51
CA ILE A 298 8.45 14.70 11.84
C ILE A 298 9.27 15.37 12.94
N THR A 299 10.59 15.50 12.78
CA THR A 299 11.55 16.23 13.64
C THR A 299 11.74 15.65 15.05
N GLY A 300 10.66 15.30 15.71
CA GLY A 300 10.65 14.78 17.06
C GLY A 300 9.22 14.57 17.56
N ARG A 301 9.09 13.71 18.56
CA ARG A 301 7.78 13.36 19.14
C ARG A 301 7.32 14.43 20.11
N GLY A 302 6.01 14.70 20.09
CA GLY A 302 5.38 15.67 20.99
C GLY A 302 5.67 17.15 20.66
N LEU A 303 6.37 17.42 19.55
CA LEU A 303 6.56 18.78 19.04
C LEU A 303 5.30 19.26 18.33
N GLY A 304 4.97 20.55 18.49
CA GLY A 304 3.89 21.17 17.72
C GLY A 304 4.27 21.35 16.25
N LEU A 305 3.27 21.56 15.38
CA LEU A 305 3.50 21.76 13.94
C LEU A 305 4.42 22.96 13.64
N GLY A 306 4.43 23.98 14.50
CA GLY A 306 5.30 25.15 14.36
C GLY A 306 6.79 24.86 14.56
N ASP A 307 7.13 23.80 15.30
CA ASP A 307 8.52 23.44 15.65
C ASP A 307 9.12 22.41 14.67
N LYS A 308 8.32 21.94 13.71
CA LYS A 308 8.75 20.97 12.69
C LYS A 308 9.78 21.63 11.78
N GLN A 309 10.90 20.95 11.58
CA GLN A 309 11.98 21.36 10.69
C GLN A 309 11.69 20.97 9.24
N LEU A 310 12.43 21.58 8.32
CA LEU A 310 12.33 21.24 6.91
C LEU A 310 12.79 19.80 6.65
N TYR A 311 12.07 19.15 5.76
CA TYR A 311 12.36 17.82 5.25
C TYR A 311 13.60 17.82 4.37
N ASP A 312 14.31 16.71 4.28
CA ASP A 312 15.42 16.52 3.34
C ASP A 312 15.34 15.10 2.75
N PRO A 313 14.95 14.95 1.46
CA PRO A 313 14.85 13.68 0.78
C PRO A 313 16.10 12.82 0.86
N TYR A 314 17.30 13.43 0.91
CA TYR A 314 18.55 12.68 1.01
C TYR A 314 18.64 11.95 2.36
N TRP A 315 18.48 12.67 3.47
CA TRP A 315 18.59 12.08 4.81
C TRP A 315 17.46 11.08 5.09
N ALA A 316 16.25 11.37 4.62
CA ALA A 316 15.13 10.46 4.74
C ALA A 316 15.37 9.15 3.97
N ARG A 317 15.97 9.22 2.78
CA ARG A 317 16.35 8.03 2.00
C ARG A 317 17.43 7.20 2.71
N GLU A 318 18.47 7.84 3.26
CA GLU A 318 19.48 7.14 4.06
C GLU A 318 18.86 6.47 5.29
N LYS A 319 17.91 7.13 5.95
CA LYS A 319 17.16 6.56 7.07
C LYS A 319 16.31 5.35 6.65
N ALA A 320 15.66 5.40 5.49
CA ALA A 320 14.94 4.26 4.92
C ALA A 320 15.86 3.06 4.64
N ALA A 321 17.09 3.29 4.17
CA ALA A 321 18.08 2.23 3.98
C ALA A 321 18.54 1.60 5.31
N GLU A 322 18.73 2.41 6.35
CA GLU A 322 19.05 1.96 7.71
C GLU A 322 17.91 1.09 8.27
N HIS A 323 16.66 1.57 8.19
CA HIS A 323 15.50 0.84 8.67
C HIS A 323 15.25 -0.47 7.90
N ALA A 324 15.46 -0.48 6.58
CA ALA A 324 15.42 -1.70 5.80
C ALA A 324 16.46 -2.73 6.27
N GLY A 325 17.68 -2.27 6.58
CA GLY A 325 18.72 -3.12 7.18
C GLY A 325 18.35 -3.64 8.57
N ASN A 326 17.76 -2.80 9.42
CA ASN A 326 17.30 -3.22 10.75
C ASN A 326 16.17 -4.25 10.66
N PHE A 327 15.20 -4.03 9.78
CA PHE A 327 14.09 -4.97 9.57
C PHE A 327 14.61 -6.32 9.06
N MET A 328 15.50 -6.31 8.06
CA MET A 328 16.17 -7.52 7.57
C MET A 328 16.87 -8.27 8.70
N PHE A 329 17.72 -7.59 9.47
CA PHE A 329 18.44 -8.19 10.59
C PHE A 329 17.50 -8.86 11.60
N ASN A 330 16.42 -8.17 11.99
CA ASN A 330 15.45 -8.73 12.93
C ASN A 330 14.72 -9.96 12.36
N ARG A 331 14.35 -9.93 11.07
CA ARG A 331 13.72 -11.08 10.40
C ARG A 331 14.68 -12.24 10.24
N GLU A 332 15.96 -12.00 9.96
CA GLU A 332 16.99 -13.05 9.93
C GLU A 332 17.15 -13.72 11.29
N ARG A 333 17.26 -12.93 12.37
CA ARG A 333 17.32 -13.47 13.74
C ARG A 333 16.08 -14.29 14.09
N GLN A 334 14.90 -13.82 13.70
CA GLN A 334 13.63 -14.53 13.89
C GLN A 334 13.62 -15.85 13.13
N VAL A 335 14.01 -15.85 11.85
CA VAL A 335 14.12 -17.06 11.01
C VAL A 335 15.15 -18.03 11.59
N GLU A 336 16.34 -17.58 11.99
CA GLU A 336 17.38 -18.42 12.59
C GLU A 336 16.87 -19.12 13.85
N HIS A 337 16.18 -18.38 14.73
CA HIS A 337 15.59 -18.97 15.93
C HIS A 337 14.56 -20.04 15.57
N LEU A 338 13.62 -19.71 14.67
CA LEU A 338 12.55 -20.61 14.25
C LEU A 338 13.07 -21.85 13.52
N TYR A 339 14.05 -21.70 12.63
CA TYR A 339 14.67 -22.79 11.89
C TYR A 339 15.27 -23.86 12.81
N ASN A 340 15.83 -23.46 13.96
CA ASN A 340 16.41 -24.39 14.92
C ASN A 340 15.38 -25.16 15.76
N ILE A 341 14.13 -24.69 15.82
CA ILE A 341 13.06 -25.30 16.64
C ILE A 341 11.93 -25.91 15.81
N MET A 342 11.85 -25.58 14.51
CA MET A 342 10.86 -26.09 13.58
C MET A 342 11.43 -27.24 12.74
N GLU A 343 10.59 -28.23 12.44
CA GLU A 343 10.95 -29.36 11.56
C GLU A 343 10.76 -29.02 10.05
N GLN A 344 10.44 -27.76 9.75
CA GLN A 344 10.25 -27.24 8.41
C GLN A 344 10.71 -25.77 8.34
N LEU A 345 10.92 -25.27 7.13
CA LEU A 345 11.31 -23.87 6.93
C LEU A 345 10.22 -22.93 7.46
N PRO A 346 10.56 -21.99 8.36
CA PRO A 346 9.62 -20.99 8.83
C PRO A 346 9.25 -20.01 7.72
N MET A 347 8.03 -19.49 7.77
CA MET A 347 7.54 -18.42 6.93
C MET A 347 6.97 -17.31 7.79
N ILE A 348 7.52 -16.10 7.64
CA ILE A 348 7.04 -14.89 8.31
C ILE A 348 6.16 -14.13 7.32
N VAL A 349 4.88 -13.98 7.63
CA VAL A 349 3.93 -13.25 6.79
C VAL A 349 3.72 -11.86 7.36
N SER A 350 4.07 -10.83 6.59
CA SER A 350 4.04 -9.43 7.00
C SER A 350 3.04 -8.64 6.15
N PRO A 351 1.74 -8.69 6.50
CA PRO A 351 0.69 -7.95 5.81
C PRO A 351 0.57 -6.51 6.31
N TYR A 352 0.39 -5.57 5.37
CA TYR A 352 0.24 -4.14 5.61
C TYR A 352 -0.75 -3.55 4.61
N ASP A 353 -1.39 -2.44 4.96
CA ASP A 353 -2.13 -1.65 3.98
C ASP A 353 -1.15 -1.06 2.96
N ALA A 354 -1.51 -1.06 1.68
CA ALA A 354 -0.61 -0.59 0.63
C ALA A 354 -0.30 0.89 0.79
N GLU A 355 -1.31 1.69 1.16
CA GLU A 355 -1.24 3.13 1.35
C GLU A 355 -0.34 3.52 2.55
N LEU A 356 0.06 2.55 3.39
CA LEU A 356 1.14 2.78 4.33
C LEU A 356 2.42 3.17 3.60
N PHE A 357 2.73 2.52 2.48
CA PHE A 357 3.98 2.73 1.74
C PHE A 357 3.82 3.80 0.66
N GLY A 358 4.00 5.05 1.08
CA GLY A 358 4.13 6.22 0.22
C GLY A 358 3.14 7.32 0.56
N HIS A 359 1.91 6.97 0.95
CA HIS A 359 0.93 7.96 1.39
C HIS A 359 1.14 8.34 2.88
N TRP A 360 0.91 7.39 3.80
CA TRP A 360 1.10 7.63 5.24
C TRP A 360 2.57 7.72 5.63
N TRP A 361 3.41 6.84 5.07
CA TRP A 361 4.86 6.87 5.20
C TRP A 361 5.49 7.11 3.83
N TYR A 362 5.87 8.35 3.56
CA TYR A 362 6.32 8.82 2.25
C TYR A 362 7.49 8.00 1.69
N GLU A 363 8.40 7.60 2.56
CA GLU A 363 9.62 6.87 2.23
C GLU A 363 9.40 5.35 2.19
N GLY A 364 8.18 4.88 2.38
CA GLY A 364 7.84 3.46 2.39
C GLY A 364 8.27 2.70 1.13
N PRO A 365 8.05 3.20 -0.09
CA PRO A 365 8.56 2.55 -1.31
C PRO A 365 10.09 2.48 -1.33
N TRP A 366 10.80 3.49 -0.81
CA TRP A 366 12.26 3.44 -0.69
C TRP A 366 12.71 2.38 0.30
N PHE A 367 12.03 2.24 1.44
CA PHE A 367 12.29 1.17 2.39
C PHE A 367 12.12 -0.22 1.75
N LEU A 368 11.04 -0.43 0.98
CA LEU A 368 10.81 -1.70 0.28
C LEU A 368 11.89 -1.96 -0.79
N ASP A 369 12.27 -0.96 -1.58
CA ASP A 369 13.37 -1.06 -2.56
C ASP A 369 14.68 -1.51 -1.89
N PHE A 370 15.07 -0.82 -0.82
CA PHE A 370 16.28 -1.17 -0.07
C PHE A 370 16.20 -2.56 0.55
N LEU A 371 15.04 -2.98 1.03
CA LEU A 371 14.86 -4.29 1.62
C LEU A 371 15.04 -5.39 0.57
N PHE A 372 14.37 -5.31 -0.58
CA PHE A 372 14.50 -6.30 -1.65
C PHE A 372 15.90 -6.35 -2.27
N ARG A 373 16.64 -5.24 -2.28
CA ARG A 373 18.03 -5.21 -2.76
C ARG A 373 19.04 -5.84 -1.80
N LYS A 374 18.68 -5.99 -0.52
CA LYS A 374 19.55 -6.59 0.50
C LYS A 374 19.35 -8.10 0.65
N THR A 375 18.21 -8.64 0.17
CA THR A 375 17.81 -10.06 0.31
C THR A 375 18.43 -11.01 -0.70
#